data_AF-K1SHF7-F1
#
_entry.id   AF-K1SHF7-F1
#
_cell.length_a   1.000
_cell.length_b   1.000
_cell.length_c   1.000
_cell.angle_alpha   90.00
_cell.angle_beta   90.00
_cell.angle_gamma   90.00
#
_symmetry.space_group_name_H-M   'P 1'
#
loop_
_entity.id
_entity.type
_entity.pdbx_description
1 polymer ?
#
loop_
_entity_poly.entity_id
_entity_poly.type
_entity_poly.pdbx_seq_one_letter_code
_entity_poly.pdbx_strand_id
1 'polypeptide(L)' 'YVAEMVCDRIAASKNYKGASYTDAAAWEYYEHSRDHYILHPETRKQLETCLLISRDEGEDECFRYIRTQLLGKKK' A
#
# COMPACT_ATOMS: atom_id res chain seq x y z
N TYR A 1 -2.92 6.64 9.76
CA TYR A 1 -1.92 7.20 8.84
C TYR A 1 -1.38 6.20 7.81
N VAL A 2 -0.65 5.11 8.16
CA VAL A 2 -0.17 4.14 7.13
C VAL A 2 -1.29 3.50 6.32
N ALA A 3 -2.37 3.07 6.99
CA ALA A 3 -3.54 2.48 6.32
C ALA A 3 -4.15 3.42 5.26
N GLU A 4 -4.31 4.70 5.60
CA GLU A 4 -4.82 5.73 4.68
C GLU A 4 -3.86 5.92 3.49
N MET A 5 -2.55 5.96 3.74
CA MET A 5 -1.54 6.07 2.70
C MET A 5 -1.55 4.92 1.69
N VAL A 6 -1.84 3.68 2.14
CA VAL A 6 -1.98 2.52 1.26
C VAL A 6 -3.26 2.65 0.44
N CYS A 7 -4.39 2.94 1.08
CA CYS A 7 -5.68 3.09 0.39
C CYS A 7 -5.66 4.20 -0.66
N ASP A 8 -5.07 5.36 -0.36
CA ASP A 8 -4.94 6.47 -1.32
C ASP A 8 -4.15 6.05 -2.56
N ARG A 9 -3.06 5.30 -2.37
CA ARG A 9 -2.20 4.83 -3.48
C ARG A 9 -2.91 3.81 -4.35
N ILE A 10 -3.65 2.89 -3.73
CA ILE A 10 -4.49 1.93 -4.45
C ILE A 10 -5.56 2.67 -5.26
N ALA A 11 -6.29 3.60 -4.63
CA ALA A 11 -7.33 4.37 -5.30
C ALA A 11 -6.79 5.23 -6.44
N ALA A 12 -5.65 5.91 -6.23
CA ALA A 12 -4.97 6.66 -7.27
C ALA A 12 -4.54 5.77 -8.44
N SER A 13 -3.96 4.60 -8.14
CA SER A 13 -3.53 3.63 -9.15
C SER A 13 -4.72 3.10 -9.97
N LYS A 14 -5.86 2.84 -9.33
CA LYS A 14 -7.11 2.46 -10.00
C LYS A 14 -7.64 3.57 -10.89
N ASN A 15 -7.62 4.82 -10.41
CA ASN A 15 -8.05 5.98 -11.20
C ASN A 15 -7.14 6.23 -12.42
N TYR A 16 -5.82 6.09 -12.27
CA TYR A 16 -4.87 6.35 -13.36
C TYR A 16 -4.81 5.20 -14.37
N LYS A 17 -4.82 3.95 -13.92
CA LYS A 17 -4.70 2.78 -14.81
C LYS A 17 -6.04 2.27 -15.33
N GLY A 18 -7.16 2.53 -14.65
CA GLY A 18 -8.49 2.10 -15.06
C GLY A 18 -8.54 0.59 -15.35
N ALA A 19 -8.86 0.23 -16.59
CA ALA A 19 -8.90 -1.16 -17.05
C ALA A 19 -7.53 -1.86 -17.06
N SER A 20 -6.43 -1.12 -17.04
CA SER A 20 -5.05 -1.63 -16.98
C SER A 20 -4.52 -1.74 -15.54
N TYR A 21 -5.39 -1.60 -14.55
CA TYR A 21 -5.01 -1.77 -13.15
C TYR A 21 -4.63 -3.22 -12.86
N THR A 22 -3.54 -3.37 -12.11
CA THR A 22 -3.07 -4.65 -11.57
C THR A 22 -2.80 -4.46 -10.09
N ASP A 23 -2.85 -5.55 -9.32
CA ASP A 23 -2.56 -5.49 -7.88
C ASP A 23 -1.12 -4.99 -7.59
N ALA A 24 -0.22 -5.09 -8.57
CA ALA A 24 1.14 -4.54 -8.54
C ALA A 24 1.21 -3.01 -8.73
N ALA A 25 0.17 -2.37 -9.29
CA ALA A 25 0.23 -0.98 -9.70
C ALA A 25 0.54 -0.01 -8.54
N ALA A 26 0.03 -0.30 -7.34
CA ALA A 26 0.30 0.50 -6.16
C ALA A 26 1.76 0.37 -5.68
N TRP A 27 2.36 -0.82 -5.83
CA TRP A 27 3.79 -1.04 -5.58
C TRP A 27 4.65 -0.29 -6.60
N GLU A 28 4.36 -0.45 -7.90
CA GLU A 28 5.10 0.23 -8.97
C GLU A 28 5.07 1.76 -8.82
N TYR A 29 3.90 2.31 -8.47
CA TYR A 29 3.72 3.74 -8.23
C TYR A 29 4.56 4.22 -7.04
N TYR A 30 4.59 3.44 -5.95
CA TYR A 30 5.41 3.74 -4.78
C TYR A 30 6.90 3.65 -5.08
N GLU A 31 7.33 2.59 -5.78
CA GLU A 31 8.73 2.35 -6.14
C GLU A 31 9.30 3.52 -6.98
N HIS A 32 8.52 4.00 -7.95
CA HIS A 32 8.90 5.12 -8.79
C HIS A 32 9.12 6.42 -8.00
N SER A 33 8.36 6.62 -6.91
CA SER A 33 8.42 7.83 -6.08
C SER A 33 9.15 7.62 -4.74
N ARG A 34 9.81 6.47 -4.54
CA ARG A 34 10.37 6.04 -3.24
C ARG A 34 11.38 7.02 -2.66
N ASP A 35 12.19 7.64 -3.53
CA ASP A 35 13.23 8.60 -3.20
C ASP A 35 12.69 9.99 -2.82
N HIS A 36 11.47 10.31 -3.26
CA HIS A 36 10.84 11.61 -2.95
C HIS A 36 10.19 11.65 -1.57
N TYR A 37 9.96 10.49 -0.94
CA TYR A 37 9.28 10.41 0.35
C TYR A 37 10.27 10.41 1.52
N ILE A 38 10.20 11.43 2.37
CA ILE A 38 10.83 11.41 3.70
C ILE A 38 9.83 10.77 4.67
N LEU A 39 9.93 9.45 4.84
CA LEU A 39 9.13 8.68 5.79
C LEU A 39 10.02 8.12 6.88
N HIS A 40 9.50 8.08 8.11
CA HIS A 40 10.15 7.37 9.20
C HIS A 40 10.38 5.89 8.80
N PRO A 41 11.54 5.29 9.07
CA PRO A 41 11.88 3.93 8.59
C PRO A 41 10.84 2.88 8.98
N GLU A 42 10.22 3.01 10.16
CA GLU A 42 9.14 2.10 10.60
C GLU A 42 7.88 2.24 9.74
N THR A 43 7.44 3.48 9.48
CA THR A 43 6.31 3.79 8.61
C THR A 43 6.56 3.29 7.18
N ARG A 44 7.77 3.52 6.67
CA ARG A 44 8.19 3.06 5.35
C ARG A 44 8.05 1.54 5.24
N LYS A 45 8.60 0.81 6.21
CA LYS A 45 8.54 -0.65 6.25
C LYS A 45 7.10 -1.16 6.27
N GLN A 46 6.24 -0.56 7.10
CA GLN A 46 4.83 -0.95 7.16
C GLN A 46 4.09 -0.70 5.83
N LEU A 47 4.35 0.44 5.18
CA LEU A 47 3.80 0.77 3.87
C LEU A 47 4.28 -0.21 2.80
N GLU A 48 5.59 -0.46 2.72
CA GLU A 48 6.19 -1.41 1.78
C GLU A 48 5.65 -2.82 1.96
N THR A 49 5.53 -3.31 3.20
CA THR A 49 4.93 -4.62 3.47
C THR A 49 3.49 -4.70 2.93
N CYS A 50 2.65 -3.70 3.16
CA CYS A 50 1.27 -3.74 2.66
C CYS A 50 1.23 -3.73 1.12
N LEU A 51 2.06 -2.91 0.47
CA LEU A 51 2.11 -2.84 -0.99
C LEU A 51 2.66 -4.12 -1.62
N LEU A 52 3.62 -4.77 -0.97
CA LEU A 52 4.13 -6.09 -1.38
C LEU A 52 3.05 -7.16 -1.23
N ILE A 53 2.34 -7.22 -0.10
CA ILE A 53 1.20 -8.15 0.07
C ILE A 53 0.16 -7.91 -1.01
N SER A 54 -0.16 -6.64 -1.31
CA SER A 54 -1.09 -6.32 -2.40
C SER A 54 -0.60 -6.88 -3.73
N ARG A 55 0.69 -6.73 -4.05
CA ARG A 55 1.27 -7.22 -5.30
C ARG A 55 1.30 -8.75 -5.40
N ASP A 56 1.71 -9.41 -4.31
CA ASP A 56 2.00 -10.86 -4.29
C ASP A 56 0.76 -11.70 -3.98
N GLU A 57 -0.15 -11.21 -3.12
CA GLU A 57 -1.33 -11.94 -2.61
C GLU A 57 -2.67 -11.29 -2.99
N GLY A 58 -2.65 -10.06 -3.51
CA GLY A 58 -3.84 -9.32 -3.93
C GLY A 58 -4.34 -8.30 -2.90
N GLU A 59 -5.25 -7.41 -3.35
CA GLU A 59 -5.79 -6.33 -2.52
C GLU A 59 -6.55 -6.82 -1.27
N ASP A 60 -7.30 -7.92 -1.38
CA ASP A 60 -8.07 -8.48 -0.26
C ASP A 60 -7.17 -8.86 0.92
N GLU A 61 -6.04 -9.52 0.65
CA GLU A 61 -5.06 -9.89 1.67
C GLU A 61 -4.35 -8.67 2.25
N CYS A 62 -4.07 -7.66 1.43
CA CYS A 62 -3.56 -6.38 1.89
C CYS A 62 -4.55 -5.71 2.88
N PHE A 63 -5.85 -5.65 2.54
CA PHE A 63 -6.86 -5.09 3.44
C PHE A 63 -7.01 -5.90 4.73
N ARG A 64 -6.93 -7.23 4.65
CA ARG A 64 -6.91 -8.11 5.83
C ARG A 64 -5.71 -7.81 6.73
N TYR A 65 -4.53 -7.67 6.15
CA TYR A 65 -3.32 -7.29 6.87
C TYR A 65 -3.45 -5.91 7.54
N ILE A 66 -3.93 -4.90 6.81
CA ILE A 66 -4.16 -3.55 7.35
C ILE A 66 -5.12 -3.60 8.56
N ARG A 67 -6.23 -4.33 8.45
CA ARG A 67 -7.23 -4.44 9.53
C ARG A 67 -6.68 -5.16 10.76
N THR A 68 -5.87 -6.20 10.58
CA THR A 68 -5.37 -7.02 11.68
C THR A 68 -4.08 -6.48 12.32
N GLN A 69 -3.12 -6.02 11.51
CA GLN A 69 -1.79 -5.63 11.98
C GLN A 69 -1.65 -4.12 12.21
N LEU A 70 -2.26 -3.28 11.38
CA LEU A 70 -2.15 -1.82 11.52
C LEU A 70 -3.27 -1.24 12.39
N LEU A 71 -4.53 -1.61 12.13
CA LEU A 71 -5.69 -1.10 12.88
C LEU A 71 -6.04 -1.97 14.08
N GLY A 72 -5.75 -3.27 14.03
CA GLY A 72 -6.01 -4.24 15.10
C GLY A 72 -5.07 -4.09 16.30
N LYS A 73 -3.94 -3.37 16.15
CA LYS A 73 -3.05 -2.97 17.25
C LYS A 73 -3.56 -1.73 18.00
N LYS A 74 -4.84 -1.70 18.36
CA LYS A 74 -5.30 -0.83 19.46
C LYS A 74 -5.10 -1.59 20.78
N LYS A 75 -4.00 -1.31 21.47
CA LYS A 75 -3.88 -1.53 22.91
C LYS A 75 -3.39 -0.25 23.54
#